data_AF-A0A6V8E1B3-F1
#
_entry.id   AF-A0A6V8E1B3-F1
#
_cell.length_a   1.000
_cell.length_b   1.000
_cell.length_c   1.000
_cell.angle_alpha   90.00
_cell.angle_beta   90.00
_cell.angle_gamma   90.00
#
_symmetry.space_group_name_H-M   'P 1'
#
loop_
_entity.id
_entity.type
_entity.pdbx_description
1 polymer ?
#
loop_
_entity_poly.entity_id
_entity_poly.type
_entity_poly.pdbx_seq_one_letter_code
_entity_poly.pdbx_strand_id
1 'polypeptide(L)'
;SLVGGEGSAAYGQFDDWDTGNYSRVHELELILELTARYAGMENACEDGNSDDSCNDIPAECYRSATGQCHDWRIGHGLTDVDAAMALARTLQLMRDQDGDGLVDHPEYTVWDAWDIYESMMVETSIPINTDRVSHSWKGDWNHFNNGASGAVYYTEDSHYVWIPNGTTQLEARFVPTEFDLDTAQGGALQLEIDLGEDGSNDAQGSCSRVSDAWICDLDVESSHWNSWAHFDVVGQAFTFLGLLNDPEFFESRIPYTVDVTLTLDLSEPVDISIEQRPDFYSDLDPALPSDSYDSDNDGMLTFTRPVYDQQAVAMLIQPKVVESTDEKDGFFSAFSDLFSNYFGTASFFFLFVILSALGIGYLVRSSRIDEPKVLISTSIDAELLED
;
A
#
# COMPACT_ATOMS: atom_id res chain seq x y z
N SER A 1 11.78 15.66 5.20
CA SER A 1 11.27 16.83 4.47
C SER A 1 11.73 18.13 5.14
N LEU A 2 12.54 18.94 4.46
CA LEU A 2 12.87 20.30 4.90
C LEU A 2 11.76 21.22 4.43
N VAL A 3 10.78 21.47 5.29
CA VAL A 3 9.67 22.39 5.01
C VAL A 3 10.09 23.77 5.49
N GLY A 4 10.06 24.76 4.60
CA GLY A 4 10.41 26.14 4.90
C GLY A 4 9.23 27.10 4.78
N GLY A 5 9.17 28.10 5.65
CA GLY A 5 8.18 29.18 5.60
C GLY A 5 8.03 29.90 6.95
N GLU A 6 7.55 31.14 6.94
CA GLU A 6 7.14 31.83 8.18
C GLU A 6 5.93 31.08 8.75
N GLY A 7 6.05 30.50 9.96
CA GLY A 7 4.98 29.71 10.59
C GLY A 7 5.08 28.19 10.39
N SER A 8 6.03 27.67 9.60
CA SER A 8 6.20 26.21 9.47
C SER A 8 6.60 25.58 10.80
N ALA A 9 5.94 24.49 11.21
CA ALA A 9 6.29 23.70 12.38
C ALA A 9 7.62 22.94 12.17
N ALA A 10 8.73 23.67 12.20
CA ALA A 10 10.07 23.12 12.14
C ALA A 10 10.42 22.51 13.51
N TYR A 11 9.84 21.35 13.82
CA TYR A 11 10.26 20.55 14.97
C TYR A 11 11.70 20.10 14.73
N GLY A 12 12.65 20.78 15.40
CA GLY A 12 14.05 20.34 15.55
C GLY A 12 14.66 19.73 14.29
N GLN A 13 14.66 20.47 13.18
CA GLN A 13 15.36 20.04 11.97
C GLN A 13 16.84 19.83 12.32
N PHE A 14 17.32 18.60 12.17
CA PHE A 14 18.72 18.28 12.40
C PHE A 14 19.55 18.88 11.25
N ASP A 15 20.50 19.74 11.57
CA ASP A 15 21.37 20.42 10.59
C ASP A 15 22.24 19.44 9.75
N ASP A 16 22.32 18.17 10.15
CA ASP A 16 23.17 17.14 9.55
C ASP A 16 22.42 16.17 8.63
N TRP A 17 21.18 16.47 8.21
CA TRP A 17 20.32 15.60 7.39
C TRP A 17 20.98 15.05 6.10
N ASP A 18 21.93 15.75 5.49
CA ASP A 18 22.65 15.25 4.30
C ASP A 18 23.67 14.13 4.63
N THR A 19 24.09 14.02 5.89
CA THR A 19 25.28 13.25 6.29
C THR A 19 25.11 12.42 7.57
N GLY A 20 24.05 12.65 8.34
CA GLY A 20 23.79 12.04 9.63
C GLY A 20 23.18 10.64 9.48
N ASN A 21 23.77 9.64 10.13
CA ASN A 21 23.30 8.25 10.05
C ASN A 21 21.87 8.05 10.59
N TYR A 22 21.39 8.93 11.47
CA TYR A 22 20.07 8.84 12.10
C TYR A 22 19.06 9.89 11.60
N SER A 23 19.56 10.93 10.93
CA SER A 23 18.77 12.08 10.45
C SER A 23 18.71 12.18 8.93
N ARG A 24 19.38 11.26 8.21
CA ARG A 24 19.33 11.23 6.74
C ARG A 24 17.94 10.93 6.21
N VAL A 25 17.57 11.66 5.17
CA VAL A 25 16.36 11.36 4.40
C VAL A 25 16.56 10.00 3.72
N HIS A 26 15.66 9.08 4.01
CA HIS A 26 15.69 7.76 3.36
C HIS A 26 15.07 7.86 1.97
N GLU A 27 15.53 7.01 1.04
CA GLU A 27 14.99 6.99 -0.34
C GLU A 27 13.48 6.74 -0.35
N LEU A 28 12.98 5.93 0.59
CA LEU A 28 11.54 5.73 0.79
C LEU A 28 10.81 7.04 1.10
N GLU A 29 11.34 7.86 2.01
CA GLU A 29 10.71 9.14 2.39
C GLU A 29 10.68 10.11 1.20
N LEU A 30 11.77 10.14 0.41
CA LEU A 30 11.85 10.98 -0.78
C LEU A 30 10.89 10.50 -1.88
N ILE A 31 10.78 9.19 -2.09
CA ILE A 31 9.83 8.60 -3.05
C ILE A 31 8.40 8.99 -2.66
N LEU A 32 8.02 8.76 -1.40
CA LEU A 32 6.69 9.08 -0.90
C LEU A 32 6.39 10.58 -0.98
N GLU A 33 7.36 11.44 -0.69
CA GLU A 33 7.22 12.91 -0.82
C GLU A 33 7.02 13.34 -2.28
N LEU A 34 7.80 12.81 -3.21
CA LEU A 34 7.74 13.20 -4.62
C LEU A 34 6.46 12.73 -5.31
N THR A 35 5.92 11.57 -4.91
CA THR A 35 4.74 10.97 -5.53
C THR A 35 3.45 11.29 -4.78
N ALA A 36 3.48 11.99 -3.65
CA ALA A 36 2.27 12.36 -2.93
C ALA A 36 1.37 13.30 -3.75
N ARG A 37 0.06 13.13 -3.63
CA ARG A 37 -0.95 14.02 -4.22
C ARG A 37 -1.42 14.99 -3.16
N TYR A 38 -1.12 16.27 -3.32
CA TYR A 38 -1.64 17.34 -2.45
C TYR A 38 -2.93 17.96 -2.99
N ALA A 39 -3.07 18.02 -4.32
CA ALA A 39 -4.19 18.67 -4.98
C ALA A 39 -5.53 17.99 -4.65
N GLY A 40 -6.56 18.79 -4.37
CA GLY A 40 -7.87 18.32 -3.89
C GLY A 40 -7.99 18.26 -2.37
N MET A 41 -6.89 18.43 -1.63
CA MET A 41 -6.87 18.45 -0.16
C MET A 41 -6.28 19.75 0.39
N GLU A 42 -6.20 20.79 -0.45
CA GLU A 42 -5.65 22.07 -0.05
C GLU A 42 -6.47 22.66 1.10
N ASN A 43 -5.80 22.95 2.22
CA ASN A 43 -6.46 23.48 3.41
C ASN A 43 -7.66 22.59 3.83
N ALA A 44 -7.45 21.28 3.99
CA ALA A 44 -8.43 20.35 4.55
C ALA A 44 -8.83 20.78 5.98
N CYS A 45 -9.75 21.72 6.04
CA CYS A 45 -10.30 22.33 7.23
C CYS A 45 -11.65 21.70 7.46
N GLU A 46 -11.72 20.73 8.38
CA GLU A 46 -13.00 20.18 8.79
C GLU A 46 -13.86 21.26 9.45
N ASP A 47 -15.05 21.50 8.89
CA ASP A 47 -16.05 22.34 9.51
C ASP A 47 -16.49 21.72 10.85
N GLY A 48 -16.30 22.45 11.95
CA GLY A 48 -16.75 22.03 13.29
C GLY A 48 -15.64 21.82 14.32
N ASN A 49 -14.36 21.83 13.91
CA ASN A 49 -13.25 21.82 14.86
C ASN A 49 -12.84 23.26 15.23
N SER A 50 -13.60 23.89 16.14
CA SER A 50 -13.35 25.28 16.57
C SER A 50 -12.04 25.49 17.33
N ASP A 51 -11.43 24.39 17.81
CA ASP A 51 -10.21 24.42 18.60
C ASP A 51 -8.94 24.35 17.73
N ASP A 52 -9.09 24.08 16.43
CA ASP A 52 -7.99 23.93 15.48
C ASP A 52 -8.30 24.65 14.16
N SER A 53 -8.00 25.95 14.13
CA SER A 53 -8.23 26.77 12.94
C SER A 53 -7.10 26.63 11.92
N CYS A 54 -7.43 26.51 10.63
CA CYS A 54 -6.45 26.51 9.53
C CYS A 54 -5.77 27.85 9.23
N ASN A 55 -5.87 28.84 10.12
CA ASN A 55 -5.35 30.17 9.86
C ASN A 55 -3.81 30.19 9.67
N ASP A 56 -3.13 29.13 10.14
CA ASP A 56 -1.69 28.96 10.05
C ASP A 56 -1.24 28.19 8.78
N ILE A 57 -2.18 27.80 7.91
CA ILE A 57 -1.88 27.19 6.60
C ILE A 57 -2.02 28.29 5.53
N PRO A 58 -0.97 28.55 4.72
CA PRO A 58 -1.06 29.53 3.65
C PRO A 58 -2.02 29.04 2.55
N ALA A 59 -2.72 29.97 1.91
CA ALA A 59 -3.73 29.66 0.89
C ALA A 59 -3.23 28.81 -0.30
N GLU A 60 -1.92 28.79 -0.57
CA GLU A 60 -1.31 27.90 -1.56
C GLU A 60 -0.85 26.58 -0.89
N CYS A 61 0.28 26.59 -0.20
CA CYS A 61 0.81 25.51 0.66
C CYS A 61 2.20 25.95 1.20
N TYR A 62 2.76 25.27 2.20
CA TYR A 62 4.21 25.35 2.43
C TYR A 62 4.95 24.54 1.36
N ARG A 63 6.21 24.87 1.07
CA ARG A 63 7.02 24.10 0.12
C ARG A 63 8.18 23.42 0.82
N SER A 64 8.42 22.16 0.48
CA SER A 64 9.64 21.47 0.89
C SER A 64 10.81 21.78 -0.03
N ALA A 65 12.00 21.28 0.33
CA ALA A 65 13.19 21.38 -0.50
C ALA A 65 13.06 20.71 -1.88
N THR A 66 12.14 19.76 -2.04
CA THR A 66 11.82 19.13 -3.33
C THR A 66 10.89 19.99 -4.19
N GLY A 67 10.34 21.08 -3.62
CA GLY A 67 9.37 21.97 -4.26
C GLY A 67 7.91 21.52 -4.10
N GLN A 68 7.68 20.34 -3.50
CA GLN A 68 6.36 19.78 -3.26
C GLN A 68 5.59 20.56 -2.19
N CYS A 69 4.26 20.58 -2.32
CA CYS A 69 3.40 21.17 -1.32
C CYS A 69 3.44 20.37 -0.02
N HIS A 70 3.33 21.08 1.09
CA HIS A 70 3.30 20.52 2.43
C HIS A 70 2.38 21.33 3.34
N ASP A 71 1.66 20.63 4.19
CA ASP A 71 0.85 21.15 5.27
C ASP A 71 1.15 20.34 6.54
N TRP A 72 1.07 20.97 7.70
CA TRP A 72 1.27 20.26 8.97
C TRP A 72 0.16 19.23 9.28
N ARG A 73 -1.04 19.35 8.68
CA ARG A 73 -2.16 18.42 8.88
C ARG A 73 -2.03 17.13 8.09
N ILE A 74 -1.80 17.26 6.79
CA ILE A 74 -1.81 16.15 5.82
C ILE A 74 -0.42 15.85 5.25
N GLY A 75 0.62 16.53 5.73
CA GLY A 75 1.97 16.40 5.20
C GLY A 75 2.02 16.82 3.73
N HIS A 76 2.56 15.95 2.89
CA HIS A 76 2.61 16.14 1.44
C HIS A 76 1.32 15.76 0.70
N GLY A 77 0.28 15.34 1.44
CA GLY A 77 -0.98 14.83 0.91
C GLY A 77 -1.04 13.30 0.92
N LEU A 78 -1.94 12.74 0.13
CA LEU A 78 -2.16 11.29 0.08
C LEU A 78 -1.03 10.60 -0.70
N THR A 79 -0.63 9.44 -0.21
CA THR A 79 0.36 8.61 -0.89
C THR A 79 -0.25 8.02 -2.15
N ASP A 80 0.31 8.38 -3.32
CA ASP A 80 0.04 7.68 -4.57
C ASP A 80 0.91 6.42 -4.63
N VAL A 81 0.31 5.27 -4.29
CA VAL A 81 1.02 3.99 -4.22
C VAL A 81 1.52 3.56 -5.59
N ASP A 82 0.74 3.78 -6.65
CA ASP A 82 1.12 3.41 -8.01
C ASP A 82 2.34 4.22 -8.48
N ALA A 83 2.31 5.54 -8.28
CA ALA A 83 3.44 6.39 -8.61
C ALA A 83 4.67 6.09 -7.74
N ALA A 84 4.49 5.84 -6.43
CA ALA A 84 5.56 5.46 -5.51
C ALA A 84 6.23 4.15 -5.95
N MET A 85 5.43 3.14 -6.29
CA MET A 85 5.91 1.84 -6.78
C MET A 85 6.58 1.97 -8.14
N ALA A 86 6.04 2.75 -9.07
CA ALA A 86 6.64 3.01 -10.37
C ALA A 86 8.02 3.69 -10.23
N LEU A 87 8.12 4.70 -9.37
CA LEU A 87 9.38 5.40 -9.09
C LEU A 87 10.41 4.47 -8.44
N ALA A 88 10.00 3.72 -7.42
CA ALA A 88 10.86 2.75 -6.75
C ALA A 88 11.35 1.65 -7.72
N ARG A 89 10.47 1.16 -8.58
CA ARG A 89 10.79 0.15 -9.60
C ARG A 89 11.73 0.71 -10.66
N THR A 90 11.55 1.97 -11.06
CA THR A 90 12.46 2.67 -11.98
C THR A 90 13.85 2.72 -11.38
N LEU A 91 13.99 3.16 -10.12
CA LEU A 91 15.27 3.22 -9.42
C LEU A 91 15.92 1.83 -9.31
N GLN A 92 15.15 0.80 -8.99
CA GLN A 92 15.65 -0.57 -8.93
C GLN A 92 16.23 -1.00 -10.28
N LEU A 93 15.51 -0.79 -11.38
CA LEU A 93 15.95 -1.19 -12.73
C LEU A 93 17.17 -0.40 -13.22
N MET A 94 17.31 0.85 -12.78
CA MET A 94 18.51 1.65 -13.06
C MET A 94 19.74 1.07 -12.35
N ARG A 95 19.55 0.57 -11.13
CA ARG A 95 20.58 0.00 -10.25
C ARG A 95 20.94 -1.45 -10.56
N ASP A 96 19.97 -2.24 -10.98
CA ASP A 96 20.05 -3.67 -11.29
C ASP A 96 19.60 -3.87 -12.75
N GLN A 97 20.54 -3.64 -13.67
CA GLN A 97 20.24 -3.66 -15.11
C GLN A 97 20.29 -5.07 -15.69
N ASP A 98 20.99 -6.00 -15.05
CA ASP A 98 21.08 -7.39 -15.47
C ASP A 98 19.98 -8.28 -14.85
N GLY A 99 19.27 -7.78 -13.84
CA GLY A 99 18.10 -8.40 -13.22
C GLY A 99 18.46 -9.54 -12.27
N ASP A 100 19.69 -9.60 -11.76
CA ASP A 100 20.15 -10.65 -10.86
C ASP A 100 19.74 -10.42 -9.39
N GLY A 101 19.17 -9.25 -9.09
CA GLY A 101 18.72 -8.83 -7.77
C GLY A 101 19.81 -8.15 -6.93
N LEU A 102 20.99 -7.90 -7.49
CA LEU A 102 22.08 -7.16 -6.87
C LEU A 102 22.17 -5.75 -7.44
N VAL A 103 22.72 -4.83 -6.65
CA VAL A 103 22.94 -3.45 -7.08
C VAL A 103 24.28 -3.36 -7.81
N ASP A 104 24.22 -3.15 -9.12
CA ASP A 104 25.37 -2.92 -10.00
C ASP A 104 25.76 -1.45 -10.06
N HIS A 105 24.76 -0.57 -10.08
CA HIS A 105 24.91 0.86 -10.34
C HIS A 105 24.42 1.73 -9.18
N PRO A 106 25.09 1.72 -8.01
CA PRO A 106 24.66 2.48 -6.83
C PRO A 106 24.65 4.01 -7.03
N GLU A 107 25.28 4.52 -8.10
CA GLU A 107 25.33 5.93 -8.47
C GLU A 107 24.00 6.52 -8.98
N TYR A 108 23.03 5.69 -9.35
CA TYR A 108 21.67 6.15 -9.64
C TYR A 108 20.93 6.46 -8.34
N THR A 109 20.25 7.58 -8.32
CA THR A 109 19.52 8.15 -7.18
C THR A 109 18.04 8.26 -7.50
N VAL A 110 17.22 8.51 -6.48
CA VAL A 110 15.77 8.76 -6.65
C VAL A 110 15.51 9.87 -7.67
N TRP A 111 16.35 10.91 -7.73
CA TRP A 111 16.22 12.00 -8.69
C TRP A 111 16.39 11.55 -10.14
N ASP A 112 17.33 10.63 -10.41
CA ASP A 112 17.53 10.12 -11.76
C ASP A 112 16.34 9.27 -12.21
N ALA A 113 15.74 8.53 -11.29
CA ALA A 113 14.53 7.76 -11.54
C ALA A 113 13.31 8.70 -11.73
N TRP A 114 13.23 9.75 -10.92
CA TRP A 114 12.17 10.78 -10.98
C TRP A 114 12.12 11.46 -12.35
N ASP A 115 13.28 11.69 -12.97
CA ASP A 115 13.36 12.33 -14.29
C ASP A 115 12.73 11.51 -15.43
N ILE A 116 12.51 10.19 -15.24
CA ILE A 116 12.03 9.30 -16.31
C ILE A 116 10.80 8.47 -15.95
N TYR A 117 10.47 8.26 -14.66
CA TYR A 117 9.42 7.30 -14.27
C TYR A 117 8.04 7.65 -14.86
N GLU A 118 7.66 8.93 -14.95
CA GLU A 118 6.37 9.34 -15.49
C GLU A 118 6.18 8.87 -16.94
N SER A 119 7.25 8.91 -17.74
CA SER A 119 7.20 8.47 -19.14
C SER A 119 6.99 6.96 -19.30
N MET A 120 7.16 6.19 -18.22
CA MET A 120 6.92 4.74 -18.16
C MET A 120 5.48 4.41 -17.76
N MET A 121 4.72 5.39 -17.28
CA MET A 121 3.31 5.21 -16.97
C MET A 121 2.51 5.34 -18.27
N VAL A 122 2.05 4.21 -18.80
CA VAL A 122 1.29 4.13 -20.05
C VAL A 122 -0.10 3.55 -19.78
N GLU A 123 -1.13 4.03 -20.46
CA GLU A 123 -2.44 3.40 -20.39
C GLU A 123 -2.44 2.11 -21.22
N THR A 124 -2.88 1.01 -20.62
CA THR A 124 -3.01 -0.28 -21.31
C THR A 124 -4.36 -0.90 -20.98
N SER A 125 -5.03 -1.43 -22.00
CA SER A 125 -6.23 -2.25 -21.85
C SER A 125 -5.84 -3.71 -21.77
N ILE A 126 -6.12 -4.35 -20.63
CA ILE A 126 -5.79 -5.75 -20.37
C ILE A 126 -7.09 -6.57 -20.45
N PRO A 127 -7.21 -7.50 -21.41
CA PRO A 127 -8.37 -8.39 -21.49
C PRO A 127 -8.29 -9.44 -20.38
N ILE A 128 -9.42 -9.70 -19.72
CA ILE A 128 -9.54 -10.70 -18.66
C ILE A 128 -10.71 -11.64 -18.98
N ASN A 129 -10.51 -12.94 -18.71
CA ASN A 129 -11.49 -13.99 -18.99
C ASN A 129 -12.32 -14.29 -17.73
N THR A 130 -13.15 -13.33 -17.33
CA THR A 130 -14.11 -13.46 -16.23
C THR A 130 -15.24 -12.46 -16.44
N ASP A 131 -16.41 -12.75 -15.91
CA ASP A 131 -17.55 -11.85 -15.78
C ASP A 131 -17.68 -11.27 -14.36
N ARG A 132 -16.73 -11.55 -13.48
CA ARG A 132 -16.76 -11.08 -12.09
C ARG A 132 -15.55 -10.27 -11.72
N VAL A 133 -15.81 -9.20 -10.97
CA VAL A 133 -14.78 -8.38 -10.33
C VAL A 133 -15.09 -8.25 -8.85
N SER A 134 -14.07 -8.07 -8.02
CA SER A 134 -14.21 -8.03 -6.58
C SER A 134 -13.37 -6.94 -5.94
N HIS A 135 -13.82 -6.47 -4.79
CA HIS A 135 -13.08 -5.61 -3.89
C HIS A 135 -13.26 -6.13 -2.46
N SER A 136 -12.21 -6.10 -1.64
CA SER A 136 -12.33 -6.49 -0.23
C SER A 136 -11.50 -5.60 0.67
N TRP A 137 -12.01 -5.40 1.88
CA TRP A 137 -11.33 -4.62 2.90
C TRP A 137 -11.58 -5.19 4.29
N LYS A 138 -10.72 -4.76 5.21
CA LYS A 138 -10.83 -5.03 6.64
C LYS A 138 -10.96 -3.70 7.34
N GLY A 139 -11.86 -3.64 8.30
CA GLY A 139 -12.04 -2.45 9.12
C GLY A 139 -12.21 -2.81 10.58
N ASP A 140 -12.22 -1.78 11.40
CA ASP A 140 -12.38 -1.87 12.84
C ASP A 140 -13.42 -0.84 13.25
N TRP A 141 -14.62 -1.33 13.55
CA TRP A 141 -15.69 -0.47 14.02
C TRP A 141 -15.41 -0.08 15.46
N ASN A 142 -15.17 1.21 15.72
CA ASN A 142 -14.71 1.68 17.03
C ASN A 142 -15.65 2.73 17.62
N HIS A 143 -15.86 2.66 18.93
CA HIS A 143 -16.53 3.70 19.70
C HIS A 143 -15.68 4.09 20.90
N PHE A 144 -15.38 5.39 21.02
CA PHE A 144 -14.54 5.94 22.08
C PHE A 144 -15.36 6.86 22.98
N ASN A 145 -15.25 6.65 24.30
CA ASN A 145 -15.75 7.60 25.28
C ASN A 145 -14.62 8.56 25.67
N ASN A 146 -14.83 9.87 25.48
CA ASN A 146 -13.91 10.88 26.00
C ASN A 146 -14.33 11.26 27.43
N GLY A 147 -13.73 10.58 28.40
CA GLY A 147 -14.10 10.57 29.82
C GLY A 147 -14.36 11.92 30.50
N ALA A 148 -13.85 13.03 29.97
CA ALA A 148 -14.08 14.36 30.51
C ALA A 148 -15.51 14.91 30.29
N SER A 149 -16.23 14.46 29.27
CA SER A 149 -17.55 14.99 28.87
C SER A 149 -18.65 13.93 28.72
N GLY A 150 -18.28 12.65 28.62
CA GLY A 150 -19.21 11.57 28.28
C GLY A 150 -19.67 11.59 26.82
N ALA A 151 -19.04 12.42 25.96
CA ALA A 151 -19.27 12.39 24.53
C ALA A 151 -18.71 11.10 23.93
N VAL A 152 -19.55 10.42 23.14
CA VAL A 152 -19.20 9.22 22.38
C VAL A 152 -18.82 9.69 20.97
N TYR A 153 -17.60 9.40 20.56
CA TYR A 153 -17.12 9.64 19.21
C TYR A 153 -17.25 8.37 18.38
N TYR A 154 -17.68 8.53 17.12
CA TYR A 154 -17.83 7.47 16.14
C TYR A 154 -16.67 7.52 15.14
N THR A 155 -16.16 6.36 14.74
CA THR A 155 -15.33 6.26 13.53
C THR A 155 -16.24 6.25 12.32
N GLU A 156 -15.82 6.96 11.26
CA GLU A 156 -16.42 6.82 9.95
C GLU A 156 -15.85 5.54 9.31
N ASP A 157 -16.72 4.58 9.05
CA ASP A 157 -16.38 3.26 8.49
C ASP A 157 -16.81 3.15 7.01
N SER A 158 -17.02 4.30 6.37
CA SER A 158 -17.52 4.41 5.00
C SER A 158 -16.49 3.97 3.96
N HIS A 159 -16.95 3.17 2.99
CA HIS A 159 -16.17 2.67 1.86
C HIS A 159 -16.96 2.84 0.56
N TYR A 160 -16.26 2.92 -0.57
CA TYR A 160 -16.89 3.13 -1.88
C TYR A 160 -16.41 2.09 -2.88
N VAL A 161 -17.34 1.55 -3.66
CA VAL A 161 -17.05 0.62 -4.74
C VAL A 161 -17.64 1.14 -6.04
N TRP A 162 -16.82 1.26 -7.08
CA TRP A 162 -17.29 1.67 -8.39
C TRP A 162 -18.16 0.58 -9.00
N ILE A 163 -19.29 0.94 -9.60
CA ILE A 163 -20.20 0.02 -10.30
C ILE A 163 -20.00 0.16 -11.81
N PRO A 164 -19.31 -0.79 -12.48
CA PRO A 164 -19.10 -0.72 -13.92
C PRO A 164 -20.41 -0.79 -14.72
N ASN A 165 -20.33 -0.29 -15.96
CA ASN A 165 -21.36 -0.53 -16.94
C ASN A 165 -21.58 -2.04 -17.17
N GLY A 166 -22.85 -2.46 -17.24
CA GLY A 166 -23.19 -3.87 -17.45
C GLY A 166 -23.23 -4.71 -16.17
N THR A 167 -22.95 -4.16 -14.98
CA THR A 167 -23.13 -4.89 -13.72
C THR A 167 -24.61 -5.27 -13.53
N THR A 168 -24.88 -6.55 -13.32
CA THR A 168 -26.23 -7.08 -13.10
C THR A 168 -26.51 -7.45 -11.65
N GLN A 169 -25.45 -7.76 -10.88
CA GLN A 169 -25.57 -8.22 -9.51
C GLN A 169 -24.40 -7.73 -8.67
N LEU A 170 -24.68 -7.34 -7.43
CA LEU A 170 -23.71 -7.07 -6.38
C LEU A 170 -23.96 -8.04 -5.22
N GLU A 171 -22.96 -8.87 -4.92
CA GLU A 171 -22.94 -9.73 -3.74
C GLU A 171 -21.92 -9.18 -2.73
N ALA A 172 -22.37 -8.83 -1.53
CA ALA A 172 -21.50 -8.39 -0.44
C ALA A 172 -21.55 -9.39 0.72
N ARG A 173 -20.38 -9.87 1.12
CA ARG A 173 -20.20 -10.75 2.27
C ARG A 173 -19.56 -9.96 3.41
N PHE A 174 -20.29 -9.82 4.51
CA PHE A 174 -19.87 -9.10 5.70
C PHE A 174 -19.65 -10.06 6.87
N VAL A 175 -18.45 -10.01 7.47
CA VAL A 175 -18.05 -10.87 8.58
C VAL A 175 -17.57 -10.02 9.75
N PRO A 176 -18.46 -9.68 10.70
CA PRO A 176 -18.07 -9.01 11.93
C PRO A 176 -17.62 -10.00 13.01
N THR A 177 -16.68 -9.60 13.85
CA THR A 177 -16.27 -10.36 15.04
C THR A 177 -17.33 -10.18 16.15
N GLU A 178 -18.39 -10.99 16.13
CA GLU A 178 -19.53 -10.82 17.05
C GLU A 178 -19.14 -10.89 18.54
N PHE A 179 -18.14 -11.71 18.88
CA PHE A 179 -17.66 -11.84 20.25
C PHE A 179 -16.18 -12.23 20.28
N ASP A 180 -15.38 -11.44 21.01
CA ASP A 180 -13.97 -11.72 21.30
C ASP A 180 -13.80 -12.07 22.79
N LEU A 181 -13.31 -13.28 23.05
CA LEU A 181 -13.08 -13.80 24.40
C LEU A 181 -11.83 -13.21 25.06
N ASP A 182 -10.83 -12.81 24.27
CA ASP A 182 -9.56 -12.30 24.79
C ASP A 182 -9.74 -10.87 25.34
N THR A 183 -10.53 -10.05 24.66
CA THR A 183 -10.89 -8.69 25.08
C THR A 183 -12.22 -8.60 25.82
N ALA A 184 -13.01 -9.69 25.84
CA ALA A 184 -14.37 -9.75 26.38
C ALA A 184 -15.28 -8.65 25.82
N GLN A 185 -15.20 -8.44 24.51
CA GLN A 185 -16.00 -7.49 23.75
C GLN A 185 -16.99 -8.23 22.86
N GLY A 186 -18.13 -7.62 22.59
CA GLY A 186 -19.10 -8.15 21.64
C GLY A 186 -19.86 -7.05 20.93
N GLY A 187 -20.22 -7.31 19.68
CA GLY A 187 -20.83 -6.32 18.79
C GLY A 187 -21.93 -6.93 17.93
N ALA A 188 -22.97 -6.13 17.70
CA ALA A 188 -23.97 -6.39 16.69
C ALA A 188 -23.81 -5.31 15.61
N LEU A 189 -23.11 -5.66 14.54
CA LEU A 189 -22.88 -4.79 13.39
C LEU A 189 -23.76 -5.21 12.21
N GLN A 190 -24.05 -4.26 11.34
CA GLN A 190 -24.78 -4.42 10.09
C GLN A 190 -24.08 -3.63 8.99
N LEU A 191 -24.13 -4.15 7.76
CA LEU A 191 -23.64 -3.47 6.57
C LEU A 191 -24.81 -2.72 5.93
N GLU A 192 -24.63 -1.43 5.67
CA GLU A 192 -25.50 -0.63 4.83
C GLU A 192 -24.84 -0.48 3.45
N ILE A 193 -25.66 -0.59 2.40
CA ILE A 193 -25.20 -0.44 1.01
C ILE A 193 -26.19 0.49 0.31
N ASP A 194 -25.67 1.53 -0.33
CA ASP A 194 -26.39 2.48 -1.18
C ASP A 194 -25.78 2.42 -2.58
N LEU A 195 -26.48 1.85 -3.56
CA LEU A 195 -25.96 1.60 -4.91
C LEU A 195 -25.86 2.87 -5.77
N GLY A 196 -26.44 3.99 -5.33
CA GLY A 196 -26.57 5.21 -6.13
C GLY A 196 -26.20 6.52 -5.41
N GLU A 197 -25.63 6.44 -4.21
CA GLU A 197 -25.40 7.57 -3.30
C GLU A 197 -26.66 8.45 -3.11
N ASP A 198 -27.85 7.83 -3.10
CA ASP A 198 -29.12 8.54 -2.95
C ASP A 198 -29.60 8.67 -1.49
N GLY A 199 -28.82 8.09 -0.57
CA GLY A 199 -29.04 8.06 0.87
C GLY A 199 -30.01 6.95 1.31
N SER A 200 -30.37 6.03 0.43
CA SER A 200 -31.19 4.86 0.75
C SER A 200 -30.36 3.60 0.94
N ASN A 201 -30.74 2.78 1.92
CA ASN A 201 -30.07 1.52 2.21
C ASN A 201 -30.72 0.40 1.38
N ASP A 202 -30.15 0.10 0.22
CA ASP A 202 -30.57 -0.97 -0.71
C ASP A 202 -30.35 -2.37 -0.13
N ALA A 203 -29.40 -2.52 0.81
CA ALA A 203 -29.17 -3.77 1.53
C ALA A 203 -30.30 -4.15 2.50
N GLN A 204 -31.20 -3.21 2.82
CA GLN A 204 -32.26 -3.44 3.80
C GLN A 204 -33.23 -4.55 3.36
N GLY A 205 -33.15 -5.70 4.05
CA GLY A 205 -33.99 -6.86 3.79
C GLY A 205 -33.48 -7.81 2.69
N SER A 206 -32.37 -7.44 2.04
CA SER A 206 -31.69 -8.24 0.99
C SER A 206 -30.53 -9.07 1.55
N CYS A 207 -30.17 -8.87 2.82
CA CYS A 207 -29.13 -9.63 3.50
C CYS A 207 -29.69 -10.86 4.24
N SER A 208 -28.99 -11.98 4.09
CA SER A 208 -29.28 -13.23 4.80
C SER A 208 -28.06 -13.68 5.62
N ARG A 209 -28.31 -14.29 6.78
CA ARG A 209 -27.22 -14.77 7.64
C ARG A 209 -26.87 -16.21 7.29
N VAL A 210 -25.60 -16.45 6.97
CA VAL A 210 -25.02 -17.76 6.71
C VAL A 210 -23.85 -17.95 7.67
N SER A 211 -24.09 -18.73 8.74
CA SER A 211 -23.10 -18.96 9.81
C SER A 211 -22.73 -17.67 10.55
N ASP A 212 -21.49 -17.22 10.40
CA ASP A 212 -20.84 -16.03 10.93
C ASP A 212 -20.80 -14.87 9.93
N ALA A 213 -21.29 -15.09 8.70
CA ALA A 213 -21.33 -14.07 7.65
C ALA A 213 -22.77 -13.60 7.37
N TRP A 214 -22.89 -12.32 7.02
CA TRP A 214 -24.05 -11.75 6.36
C TRP A 214 -23.77 -11.69 4.86
N ILE A 215 -24.66 -12.23 4.05
CA ILE A 215 -24.57 -12.19 2.59
C ILE A 215 -25.72 -11.33 2.07
N CYS A 216 -25.38 -10.18 1.50
CA CYS A 216 -26.31 -9.25 0.86
C CYS A 216 -26.22 -9.45 -0.64
N ASP A 217 -27.35 -9.80 -1.26
CA ASP A 217 -27.45 -10.02 -2.70
C ASP A 217 -28.38 -8.96 -3.29
N LEU A 218 -27.84 -8.11 -4.15
CA LEU A 218 -28.52 -6.94 -4.71
C LEU A 218 -28.55 -7.01 -6.24
N ASP A 219 -29.74 -6.84 -6.80
CA ASP A 219 -29.93 -6.62 -8.23
C ASP A 219 -29.44 -5.20 -8.60
N VAL A 220 -28.55 -5.10 -9.59
CA VAL A 220 -28.02 -3.83 -10.06
C VAL A 220 -28.71 -3.43 -11.36
N GLU A 221 -29.45 -2.32 -11.33
CA GLU A 221 -30.10 -1.76 -12.51
C GLU A 221 -29.20 -0.77 -13.26
N SER A 222 -29.51 -0.53 -14.54
CA SER A 222 -28.76 0.40 -15.37
C SER A 222 -28.68 1.85 -14.86
N SER A 223 -29.54 2.22 -13.90
CA SER A 223 -29.48 3.51 -13.20
C SER A 223 -28.28 3.65 -12.26
N HIS A 224 -27.70 2.53 -11.81
CA HIS A 224 -26.55 2.47 -10.89
C HIS A 224 -25.23 2.24 -11.63
N TRP A 225 -25.23 2.22 -12.96
CA TRP A 225 -24.01 2.02 -13.74
C TRP A 225 -23.20 3.30 -13.83
N ASN A 226 -21.88 3.15 -13.76
CA ASN A 226 -20.92 4.24 -13.76
C ASN A 226 -21.19 5.24 -12.62
N SER A 227 -21.55 4.71 -11.46
CA SER A 227 -21.67 5.43 -10.20
C SER A 227 -20.97 4.68 -9.08
N TRP A 228 -20.83 5.36 -7.95
CA TRP A 228 -20.28 4.77 -6.74
C TRP A 228 -21.39 4.14 -5.91
N ALA A 229 -21.15 2.93 -5.42
CA ALA A 229 -21.91 2.37 -4.33
C ALA A 229 -21.22 2.74 -3.01
N HIS A 230 -21.98 3.28 -2.07
CA HIS A 230 -21.53 3.62 -0.72
C HIS A 230 -21.83 2.48 0.23
N PHE A 231 -20.84 2.11 1.03
CA PHE A 231 -20.91 1.08 2.06
C PHE A 231 -20.63 1.74 3.40
N ASP A 232 -21.44 1.43 4.41
CA ASP A 232 -21.19 1.86 5.78
C ASP A 232 -21.44 0.73 6.78
N VAL A 233 -20.72 0.75 7.90
CA VAL A 233 -20.86 -0.25 8.95
C VAL A 233 -21.45 0.40 10.19
N VAL A 234 -22.70 0.04 10.48
CA VAL A 234 -23.46 0.58 11.60
C VAL A 234 -23.72 -0.51 12.63
N GLY A 235 -23.79 -0.14 13.91
CA GLY A 235 -24.04 -1.13 14.94
C GLY A 235 -23.93 -0.64 16.36
N GLN A 236 -23.81 -1.60 17.27
CA GLN A 236 -23.60 -1.37 18.69
C GLN A 236 -22.62 -2.40 19.23
N ALA A 237 -21.73 -1.99 20.13
CA ALA A 237 -20.84 -2.89 20.84
C ALA A 237 -20.88 -2.69 22.36
N PHE A 238 -20.48 -3.73 23.09
CA PHE A 238 -20.30 -3.71 24.53
C PHE A 238 -18.94 -4.30 24.89
N THR A 239 -18.34 -3.75 25.96
CA THR A 239 -17.04 -4.19 26.47
C THR A 239 -17.19 -4.58 27.94
N PHE A 240 -16.99 -5.85 28.27
CA PHE A 240 -17.25 -6.38 29.61
C PHE A 240 -16.10 -6.09 30.60
N LEU A 241 -14.85 -6.19 30.17
CA LEU A 241 -13.66 -5.95 31.00
C LEU A 241 -13.27 -4.46 31.11
N GLY A 242 -13.79 -3.61 30.24
CA GLY A 242 -13.55 -2.16 30.25
C GLY A 242 -14.09 -1.47 31.52
N LEU A 243 -15.10 -2.07 32.17
CA LEU A 243 -15.64 -1.61 33.46
C LEU A 243 -14.68 -1.78 34.65
N LEU A 244 -13.62 -2.60 34.50
CA LEU A 244 -12.58 -2.81 35.52
C LEU A 244 -11.33 -1.97 35.26
N ASN A 245 -11.19 -1.45 34.04
CA ASN A 245 -10.16 -0.47 33.66
C ASN A 245 -10.76 0.95 33.73
N ASP A 246 -9.91 1.96 33.53
CA ASP A 246 -10.27 3.37 33.69
C ASP A 246 -11.55 3.72 32.90
N PRO A 247 -12.68 4.03 33.56
CA PRO A 247 -13.96 4.29 32.89
C PRO A 247 -13.93 5.57 32.04
N GLU A 248 -12.89 6.41 32.19
CA GLU A 248 -12.67 7.60 31.36
C GLU A 248 -12.11 7.27 29.97
N PHE A 249 -11.52 6.10 29.74
CA PHE A 249 -10.88 5.74 28.47
C PHE A 249 -11.08 4.25 28.15
N PHE A 250 -12.28 3.87 27.72
CA PHE A 250 -12.50 2.56 27.12
C PHE A 250 -12.99 2.68 25.68
N GLU A 251 -12.47 1.80 24.83
CA GLU A 251 -12.80 1.66 23.42
C GLU A 251 -13.44 0.28 23.22
N SER A 252 -14.63 0.26 22.62
CA SER A 252 -15.19 -0.97 22.06
C SER A 252 -14.76 -1.03 20.61
N ARG A 253 -14.03 -2.08 20.23
CA ARG A 253 -13.50 -2.31 18.89
C ARG A 253 -13.99 -3.64 18.37
N ILE A 254 -14.68 -3.62 17.23
CA ILE A 254 -15.20 -4.81 16.59
C ILE A 254 -14.59 -4.92 15.19
N PRO A 255 -13.57 -5.78 15.01
CA PRO A 255 -12.99 -6.04 13.70
C PRO A 255 -14.02 -6.67 12.75
N TYR A 256 -13.99 -6.27 11.49
CA TYR A 256 -14.83 -6.82 10.45
C TYR A 256 -14.09 -6.98 9.13
N THR A 257 -14.66 -7.79 8.24
CA THR A 257 -14.21 -7.94 6.84
C THR A 257 -15.41 -7.82 5.92
N VAL A 258 -15.25 -7.12 4.80
CA VAL A 258 -16.24 -7.05 3.72
C VAL A 258 -15.58 -7.55 2.45
N ASP A 259 -16.25 -8.47 1.76
CA ASP A 259 -15.90 -8.94 0.43
C ASP A 259 -17.05 -8.59 -0.53
N VAL A 260 -16.82 -7.76 -1.54
CA VAL A 260 -17.80 -7.38 -2.56
C VAL A 260 -17.44 -8.05 -3.87
N THR A 261 -18.42 -8.67 -4.53
CA THR A 261 -18.29 -9.25 -5.87
C THR A 261 -19.39 -8.70 -6.78
N LEU A 262 -18.99 -8.14 -7.91
CA LEU A 262 -19.88 -7.65 -8.96
C LEU A 262 -19.89 -8.67 -10.10
N THR A 263 -21.07 -9.05 -10.57
CA THR A 263 -21.24 -9.86 -11.78
C THR A 263 -21.69 -8.96 -12.93
N LEU A 264 -21.03 -9.06 -14.09
CA LEU A 264 -21.29 -8.24 -15.27
C LEU A 264 -21.94 -9.07 -16.39
N ASP A 265 -22.86 -8.46 -17.12
CA ASP A 265 -23.32 -8.98 -18.41
C ASP A 265 -22.31 -8.64 -19.51
N LEU A 266 -21.70 -9.68 -20.09
CA LEU A 266 -20.71 -9.57 -21.16
C LEU A 266 -21.31 -9.82 -22.56
N SER A 267 -22.63 -9.69 -22.72
CA SER A 267 -23.28 -9.76 -24.03
C SER A 267 -22.79 -8.68 -25.01
N GLU A 268 -22.26 -7.57 -24.48
CA GLU A 268 -21.49 -6.56 -25.20
C GLU A 268 -20.11 -6.36 -24.52
N PRO A 269 -19.07 -5.91 -25.24
CA PRO A 269 -17.77 -5.67 -24.63
C PRO A 269 -17.85 -4.60 -23.52
N VAL A 270 -17.28 -4.92 -22.37
CA VAL A 270 -17.22 -4.03 -21.20
C VAL A 270 -15.79 -3.60 -20.95
N ASP A 271 -15.58 -2.29 -20.83
CA ASP A 271 -14.32 -1.69 -20.41
C ASP A 271 -14.50 -1.08 -19.03
N ILE A 272 -13.70 -1.54 -18.08
CA ILE A 272 -13.60 -0.99 -16.74
C ILE A 272 -12.49 0.05 -16.77
N SER A 273 -12.89 1.32 -16.78
CA SER A 273 -12.06 2.46 -16.45
C SER A 273 -12.63 3.10 -15.18
N ILE A 274 -11.84 3.08 -14.10
CA ILE A 274 -12.25 3.62 -12.80
C ILE A 274 -11.73 5.05 -12.71
N GLU A 275 -12.64 6.00 -12.54
CA GLU A 275 -12.25 7.34 -12.11
C GLU A 275 -11.89 7.24 -10.62
N GLN A 276 -10.60 7.28 -10.28
CA GLN A 276 -10.17 7.18 -8.88
C GLN A 276 -10.75 8.33 -8.05
N ARG A 277 -11.43 8.01 -6.94
CA ARG A 277 -11.92 9.00 -5.98
C ARG A 277 -10.77 9.37 -5.03
N PRO A 278 -10.29 10.62 -4.98
CA PRO A 278 -9.15 10.98 -4.14
C PRO A 278 -9.40 10.74 -2.64
N ASP A 279 -10.65 10.86 -2.22
CA ASP A 279 -11.05 10.77 -0.81
C ASP A 279 -11.12 9.31 -0.30
N PHE A 280 -11.25 8.32 -1.20
CA PHE A 280 -11.44 6.91 -0.83
C PHE A 280 -10.77 5.98 -1.85
N TYR A 281 -10.02 4.99 -1.36
CA TYR A 281 -9.44 3.97 -2.22
C TYR A 281 -10.49 2.93 -2.63
N SER A 282 -10.62 2.69 -3.93
CA SER A 282 -11.39 1.57 -4.47
C SER A 282 -10.62 0.95 -5.62
N ASP A 283 -10.43 -0.36 -5.57
CA ASP A 283 -9.79 -1.13 -6.63
C ASP A 283 -10.64 -2.35 -6.96
N LEU A 284 -10.89 -2.57 -8.24
CA LEU A 284 -11.64 -3.73 -8.70
C LEU A 284 -10.65 -4.74 -9.27
N ASP A 285 -10.53 -5.86 -8.60
CA ASP A 285 -9.71 -6.97 -9.06
C ASP A 285 -10.56 -8.00 -9.80
N PRO A 286 -10.01 -8.66 -10.84
CA PRO A 286 -10.66 -9.82 -11.42
C PRO A 286 -10.94 -10.92 -10.39
N ALA A 287 -12.18 -11.41 -10.37
CA ALA A 287 -12.59 -12.52 -9.54
C ALA A 287 -12.76 -13.81 -10.36
N LEU A 288 -12.98 -14.93 -9.68
CA LEU A 288 -13.31 -16.18 -10.35
C LEU A 288 -14.60 -16.02 -11.17
N PRO A 289 -14.66 -16.56 -12.41
CA PRO A 289 -15.86 -16.47 -13.23
C PRO A 289 -17.09 -17.05 -12.54
N SER A 290 -18.26 -16.51 -12.85
CA SER A 290 -19.53 -17.03 -12.37
C SER A 290 -19.81 -18.43 -12.93
N ASP A 291 -20.72 -19.17 -12.28
CA ASP A 291 -21.20 -20.46 -12.80
C ASP A 291 -21.91 -20.33 -14.17
N SER A 292 -22.35 -19.12 -14.52
CA SER A 292 -22.99 -18.79 -15.81
C SER A 292 -22.01 -18.28 -16.87
N TYR A 293 -20.72 -18.13 -16.54
CA TYR A 293 -19.72 -17.65 -17.49
C TYR A 293 -19.52 -18.63 -18.66
N ASP A 294 -19.51 -18.08 -19.88
CA ASP A 294 -19.22 -18.82 -21.11
C ASP A 294 -17.86 -18.37 -21.67
N SER A 295 -17.03 -19.34 -22.08
CA SER A 295 -15.76 -19.09 -22.76
C SER A 295 -15.91 -18.33 -24.08
N ASP A 296 -17.10 -18.32 -24.68
CA ASP A 296 -17.39 -17.48 -25.85
C ASP A 296 -17.28 -15.97 -25.52
N ASN A 297 -17.33 -15.59 -24.24
CA ASN A 297 -17.13 -14.22 -23.75
C ASN A 297 -15.67 -13.89 -23.40
N ASP A 298 -14.71 -14.78 -23.71
CA ASP A 298 -13.29 -14.53 -23.44
C ASP A 298 -12.80 -13.22 -24.11
N GLY A 299 -12.16 -12.37 -23.32
CA GLY A 299 -11.66 -11.06 -23.75
C GLY A 299 -12.73 -9.98 -23.95
N MET A 300 -14.00 -10.24 -23.58
CA MET A 300 -15.07 -9.24 -23.62
C MET A 300 -14.99 -8.25 -22.45
N LEU A 301 -14.37 -8.65 -21.32
CA LEU A 301 -14.05 -7.76 -20.22
C LEU A 301 -12.61 -7.24 -20.37
N THR A 302 -12.46 -5.92 -20.33
CA THR A 302 -11.18 -5.23 -20.39
C THR A 302 -11.00 -4.30 -19.21
N PHE A 303 -9.78 -4.24 -18.68
CA PHE A 303 -9.38 -3.24 -17.68
C PHE A 303 -8.46 -2.22 -18.34
N THR A 304 -8.90 -0.99 -18.44
CA THR A 304 -8.06 0.12 -18.89
C THR A 304 -7.54 0.86 -17.67
N ARG A 305 -6.23 0.70 -17.42
CA ARG A 305 -5.54 1.28 -16.25
C ARG A 305 -4.17 1.83 -16.63
N PRO A 306 -3.61 2.77 -15.85
CA PRO A 306 -2.20 3.11 -15.96
C PRO A 306 -1.35 1.90 -15.58
N VAL A 307 -0.41 1.52 -16.44
CA VAL A 307 0.51 0.40 -16.27
C VAL A 307 1.94 0.90 -16.42
N TYR A 308 2.83 0.34 -15.63
CA TYR A 308 4.26 0.62 -15.71
C TYR A 308 4.95 -0.20 -16.80
N ASP A 309 5.43 0.45 -17.87
CA ASP A 309 6.20 -0.19 -18.95
C ASP A 309 7.68 -0.34 -18.56
N GLN A 310 8.02 -1.50 -17.98
CA GLN A 310 9.39 -1.83 -17.61
C GLN A 310 10.35 -1.90 -18.82
N GLN A 311 9.87 -2.26 -20.03
CA GLN A 311 10.77 -2.43 -21.18
C GLN A 311 11.28 -1.09 -21.71
N ALA A 312 10.48 -0.04 -21.57
CA ALA A 312 10.87 1.30 -21.97
C ALA A 312 12.00 1.89 -21.11
N VAL A 313 12.11 1.45 -19.85
CA VAL A 313 13.11 1.96 -18.89
C VAL A 313 14.52 1.80 -19.43
N ALA A 314 14.88 0.60 -19.89
CA ALA A 314 16.21 0.28 -20.39
C ALA A 314 16.65 1.18 -21.56
N MET A 315 15.70 1.74 -22.32
CA MET A 315 15.99 2.65 -23.43
C MET A 315 16.23 4.10 -22.97
N LEU A 316 15.78 4.48 -21.77
CA LEU A 316 15.88 5.84 -21.24
C LEU A 316 17.04 6.02 -20.26
N ILE A 317 17.59 4.94 -19.70
CA ILE A 317 18.73 4.99 -18.79
C ILE A 317 19.93 5.67 -19.49
N GLN A 318 20.33 6.82 -18.97
CA GLN A 318 21.55 7.50 -19.39
C GLN A 318 22.75 6.94 -18.59
N PRO A 319 23.79 6.40 -19.25
CA PRO A 319 24.95 5.87 -18.55
C PRO A 319 25.62 6.95 -17.70
N LYS A 320 25.71 6.71 -16.39
CA LYS A 320 26.53 7.54 -15.51
C LYS A 320 27.98 7.13 -15.62
N VAL A 321 28.84 8.12 -15.88
CA VAL A 321 30.28 7.90 -15.79
C VAL A 321 30.62 7.84 -14.30
N VAL A 322 31.02 6.65 -13.84
CA VAL A 322 31.72 6.55 -12.56
C VAL A 322 33.05 7.25 -12.75
N GLU A 323 33.15 8.50 -12.26
CA GLU A 323 34.46 9.08 -12.06
C GLU A 323 35.17 8.19 -11.03
N SER A 324 36.04 7.30 -11.53
CA SER A 324 37.04 6.69 -10.68
C SER A 324 37.80 7.84 -10.06
N THR A 325 37.59 8.09 -8.77
CA THR A 325 38.49 8.94 -8.02
C THR A 325 39.87 8.33 -8.17
N ASP A 326 40.71 8.96 -8.99
CA ASP A 326 42.13 8.66 -9.16
C ASP A 326 42.89 9.02 -7.87
N GLU A 327 42.30 8.78 -6.69
CA GLU A 327 43.01 8.72 -5.43
C GLU A 327 43.76 7.40 -5.40
N LYS A 328 45.06 7.48 -5.68
CA LYS A 328 46.05 6.40 -5.54
C LYS A 328 46.23 5.90 -4.10
N ASP A 329 45.26 6.11 -3.22
CA ASP A 329 45.28 5.78 -1.80
C ASP A 329 44.18 4.75 -1.41
N GLY A 330 43.74 3.93 -2.37
CA GLY A 330 42.82 2.82 -2.10
C GLY A 330 43.46 1.65 -1.33
N PHE A 331 42.63 0.80 -0.73
CA PHE A 331 43.04 -0.40 0.04
C PHE A 331 44.13 -1.25 -0.64
N PHE A 332 44.06 -1.39 -1.98
CA PHE A 332 45.05 -2.15 -2.75
C PHE A 332 46.41 -1.45 -2.92
N SER A 333 46.47 -0.11 -2.91
CA SER A 333 47.75 0.62 -2.95
C SER A 333 48.46 0.52 -1.60
N ALA A 334 47.73 0.68 -0.49
CA ALA A 334 48.24 0.44 0.86
C ALA A 334 48.70 -1.02 1.04
N PHE A 335 47.98 -1.97 0.44
CA PHE A 335 48.34 -3.38 0.45
C PHE A 335 49.61 -3.67 -0.38
N SER A 336 49.73 -3.06 -1.55
CA SER A 336 50.94 -3.11 -2.38
C SER A 336 52.16 -2.52 -1.66
N ASP A 337 51.98 -1.40 -0.96
CA ASP A 337 53.07 -0.72 -0.25
C ASP A 337 53.51 -1.46 1.03
N LEU A 338 52.59 -2.22 1.64
CA LEU A 338 52.90 -3.11 2.76
C LEU A 338 53.68 -4.36 2.31
N PHE A 339 53.35 -4.91 1.13
CA PHE A 339 54.10 -6.03 0.54
C PHE A 339 55.47 -5.61 -0.01
N SER A 340 55.59 -4.40 -0.57
CA SER A 340 56.86 -3.89 -1.08
C SER A 340 57.88 -3.64 0.04
N ASN A 341 57.43 -3.06 1.16
CA ASN A 341 58.30 -2.66 2.27
C ASN A 341 58.51 -3.76 3.32
N TYR A 342 57.56 -4.69 3.47
CA TYR A 342 57.55 -5.68 4.56
C TYR A 342 57.22 -7.11 4.07
N PHE A 343 57.75 -7.50 2.89
CA PHE A 343 57.46 -8.77 2.21
C PHE A 343 57.47 -10.01 3.13
N GLY A 344 58.41 -10.09 4.08
CA GLY A 344 58.55 -11.22 5.00
C GLY A 344 57.45 -11.30 6.07
N THR A 345 57.13 -10.20 6.74
CA THR A 345 56.10 -10.14 7.79
C THR A 345 54.69 -10.07 7.19
N ALA A 346 54.51 -9.36 6.09
CA ALA A 346 53.25 -9.27 5.35
C ALA A 346 52.78 -10.65 4.85
N SER A 347 53.70 -11.47 4.32
CA SER A 347 53.39 -12.84 3.89
C SER A 347 52.93 -13.75 5.03
N PHE A 348 53.48 -13.57 6.25
CA PHE A 348 53.12 -14.38 7.40
C PHE A 348 51.72 -14.02 7.96
N PHE A 349 51.38 -12.73 7.98
CA PHE A 349 50.04 -12.27 8.34
C PHE A 349 49.00 -12.63 7.28
N PHE A 350 49.35 -12.58 6.00
CA PHE A 350 48.44 -12.96 4.92
C PHE A 350 48.10 -14.45 4.96
N LEU A 351 49.05 -15.30 5.35
CA LEU A 351 48.79 -16.72 5.58
C LEU A 351 47.77 -16.94 6.71
N PHE A 352 47.83 -16.14 7.77
CA PHE A 352 46.84 -16.14 8.86
C PHE A 352 45.45 -15.72 8.38
N VAL A 353 45.36 -14.65 7.59
CA VAL A 353 44.09 -14.17 7.02
C VAL A 353 43.48 -15.23 6.10
N ILE A 354 44.27 -15.87 5.24
CA ILE A 354 43.80 -16.97 4.38
C ILE A 354 43.36 -18.17 5.23
N LEU A 355 44.09 -18.54 6.27
CA LEU A 355 43.70 -19.64 7.17
C LEU A 355 42.39 -19.33 7.92
N SER A 356 42.20 -18.08 8.36
CA SER A 356 40.94 -17.63 8.97
C SER A 356 39.79 -17.63 7.96
N ALA A 357 40.01 -17.14 6.73
CA ALA A 357 38.99 -17.13 5.68
C ALA A 357 38.61 -18.55 5.22
N LEU A 358 39.59 -19.46 5.11
CA LEU A 358 39.34 -20.88 4.83
C LEU A 358 38.62 -21.56 6.00
N GLY A 359 38.94 -21.21 7.24
CA GLY A 359 38.26 -21.71 8.43
C GLY A 359 36.80 -21.26 8.52
N ILE A 360 36.53 -19.98 8.27
CA ILE A 360 35.16 -19.42 8.21
C ILE A 360 34.41 -20.02 7.02
N GLY A 361 35.04 -20.11 5.85
CA GLY A 361 34.44 -20.72 4.65
C GLY A 361 34.11 -22.20 4.85
N TYR A 362 34.94 -22.95 5.58
CA TYR A 362 34.66 -24.35 5.94
C TYR A 362 33.49 -24.46 6.92
N LEU A 363 33.40 -23.60 7.93
CA LEU A 363 32.29 -23.58 8.90
C LEU A 363 30.96 -23.19 8.24
N VAL A 364 30.96 -22.20 7.35
CA VAL A 364 29.78 -21.77 6.58
C VAL A 364 29.36 -22.84 5.56
N ARG A 365 30.31 -23.59 5.00
CA ARG A 365 30.00 -24.70 4.09
C ARG A 365 29.52 -25.95 4.84
N SER A 366 30.08 -26.27 6.00
CA SER A 366 29.65 -27.43 6.79
C SER A 366 28.27 -27.21 7.42
N SER A 367 27.87 -25.98 7.71
CA SER A 367 26.52 -25.67 8.21
C SER A 367 25.43 -25.69 7.12
N ARG A 368 25.79 -25.83 5.84
CA ARG A 368 24.84 -25.91 4.71
C ARG A 368 24.65 -27.31 4.14
N ILE A 369 25.34 -28.35 4.64
CA ILE A 369 25.33 -29.70 4.02
C ILE A 369 24.36 -30.69 4.69
N ASP A 370 23.73 -30.35 5.82
CA ASP A 370 22.66 -31.19 6.36
C ASP A 370 21.31 -30.68 5.83
N GLU A 371 20.82 -31.41 4.82
CA GLU A 371 19.51 -31.39 4.15
C GLU A 371 19.41 -30.60 2.84
N PRO A 372 19.16 -31.29 1.69
CA PRO A 372 18.76 -30.62 0.47
C PRO A 372 17.37 -30.00 0.68
N LYS A 373 17.27 -28.67 0.61
CA LYS A 373 15.98 -27.99 0.49
C LYS A 373 15.38 -28.31 -0.87
N VAL A 374 14.59 -29.37 -0.92
CA VAL A 374 13.66 -29.63 -2.03
C VAL A 374 12.50 -28.64 -1.88
N LEU A 375 12.15 -27.95 -2.96
CA LEU A 375 10.91 -27.16 -3.01
C LEU A 375 9.74 -28.11 -2.70
N ILE A 376 9.13 -27.93 -1.52
CA ILE A 376 7.89 -28.63 -1.19
C ILE A 376 6.81 -27.98 -2.04
N SER A 377 6.38 -28.65 -3.11
CA SER A 377 5.11 -28.37 -3.75
C SER A 377 4.00 -28.89 -2.84
N THR A 378 3.52 -28.09 -1.90
CA THR A 378 2.25 -28.42 -1.23
C THR A 378 1.11 -28.04 -2.16
N SER A 379 0.63 -29.01 -2.94
CA SER A 379 -0.79 -29.07 -3.29
C SER A 379 -1.54 -29.38 -2.01
N ILE A 380 -2.32 -28.41 -1.52
CA ILE A 380 -3.27 -28.68 -0.43
C ILE A 380 -4.47 -29.37 -1.10
N ASP A 381 -4.37 -30.69 -1.23
CA ASP A 381 -5.53 -31.53 -1.48
C ASP A 381 -6.33 -31.62 -0.18
N ALA A 382 -7.60 -31.24 -0.26
CA ALA A 382 -8.57 -31.36 0.81
C ALA A 382 -8.78 -32.84 1.15
N GLU A 383 -8.55 -33.21 2.40
CA GLU A 383 -8.96 -34.51 2.94
C GLU A 383 -10.12 -34.29 3.92
N LEU A 384 -11.31 -34.65 3.46
CA LEU A 384 -12.50 -34.90 4.26
C LEU A 384 -12.19 -36.02 5.25
N LEU A 385 -12.50 -35.83 6.53
CA LEU A 385 -12.68 -36.94 7.45
C LEU A 385 -14.01 -36.81 8.20
N GLU A 386 -14.85 -37.81 7.94
CA GLU A 386 -16.03 -38.23 8.68
C GLU A 386 -15.65 -38.59 10.13
N ASP A 387 -16.36 -38.00 11.09
CA ASP A 387 -17.18 -38.70 12.10
C ASP A 387 -18.03 -37.71 12.90
#